data_AF-A0A7X7UUV0-F1
#
_entry.id   AF-A0A7X7UUV0-F1
#
_cell.length_a   1.000
_cell.length_b   1.000
_cell.length_c   1.000
_cell.angle_alpha   90.00
_cell.angle_beta   90.00
_cell.angle_gamma   90.00
#
_symmetry.space_group_name_H-M   'P 1'
#
loop_
_entity.id
_entity.type
_entity.pdbx_description
1 polymer ?
#
loop_
_entity_poly.entity_id
_entity_poly.type
_entity_poly.pdbx_seq_one_letter_code
_entity_poly.pdbx_strand_id
1 'polypeptide(L)' 'AGLSLIQAKYAAMIEGKKIRHRSFMDDEYLYYKNGCWFTHDDYQLPDVCFLNEKEQGWWDDGWSVVS' A
#
# COMPACT_ATOMS: atom_id res chain seq x y z
N ALA A 1 13.46 -15.75 10.16
CA ALA A 1 12.11 -15.27 10.49
C ALA A 1 11.62 -14.45 9.31
N GLY A 2 10.41 -14.71 8.80
CA GLY A 2 9.83 -13.90 7.73
C GLY A 2 9.38 -12.53 8.25
N LEU A 3 9.27 -11.54 7.37
CA LEU A 3 8.65 -10.24 7.68
C LEU A 3 7.16 -10.44 7.96
N SER A 4 6.59 -9.62 8.86
CA SER A 4 5.13 -9.50 8.96
C SER A 4 4.56 -8.92 7.65
N LEU A 5 3.26 -9.09 7.41
CA LEU A 5 2.60 -8.54 6.22
C LEU A 5 2.78 -7.02 6.10
N ILE A 6 2.69 -6.30 7.22
CA ILE A 6 2.92 -4.86 7.30
C ILE A 6 4.38 -4.52 6.98
N GLN A 7 5.34 -5.28 7.51
CA GLN A 7 6.76 -5.07 7.21
C GLN A 7 7.10 -5.36 5.74
N ALA A 8 6.55 -6.43 5.17
CA ALA A 8 6.74 -6.78 3.77
C ALA A 8 6.11 -5.73 2.84
N LYS A 9 4.93 -5.22 3.20
CA LYS A 9 4.26 -4.10 2.55
C LYS A 9 5.19 -2.86 2.49
N TYR A 10 5.72 -2.41 3.63
CA TYR A 10 6.64 -1.26 3.67
C TYR A 10 7.94 -1.51 2.92
N ALA A 11 8.52 -2.71 3.03
CA ALA A 11 9.74 -3.07 2.30
C ALA A 11 9.54 -3.00 0.77
N ALA A 12 8.43 -3.57 0.27
CA ALA A 12 8.10 -3.50 -1.14
C ALA A 12 7.95 -2.05 -1.64
N MET A 13 7.37 -1.16 -0.83
CA MET A 13 7.24 0.26 -1.18
C MET A 13 8.58 0.99 -1.22
N ILE A 14 9.45 0.76 -0.23
CA ILE A 14 10.80 1.37 -0.20
C ILE A 14 11.60 0.94 -1.44
N GLU A 15 11.39 -0.29 -1.89
CA GLU A 15 11.98 -0.83 -3.12
C GLU A 15 11.30 -0.29 -4.40
N GLY A 16 10.31 0.60 -4.29
CA GLY A 16 9.60 1.20 -5.42
C GLY A 16 8.64 0.24 -6.13
N LYS A 17 8.24 -0.86 -5.48
CA LYS A 17 7.32 -1.83 -6.05
C LYS A 17 5.88 -1.32 -6.00
N LYS A 18 5.10 -1.77 -6.97
CA LYS A 18 3.64 -1.63 -6.97
C LYS A 18 3.05 -2.65 -6.01
N ILE A 19 2.06 -2.22 -5.26
CA ILE A 19 1.38 -3.07 -4.28
C ILE A 19 -0.12 -2.95 -4.44
N ARG A 20 -0.85 -3.99 -4.08
CA ARG A 20 -2.30 -4.04 -4.17
C ARG A 20 -2.89 -4.56 -2.87
N HIS A 21 -3.93 -3.89 -2.41
CA HIS A 21 -4.76 -4.35 -1.31
C HIS A 21 -5.83 -5.31 -1.83
N ARG A 22 -6.25 -6.28 -1.02
CA ARG A 22 -7.30 -7.26 -1.38
C ARG A 22 -8.65 -6.65 -1.78
N SER A 23 -8.90 -5.40 -1.39
CA SER A 23 -10.15 -4.68 -1.68
C SER A 23 -10.11 -3.87 -2.97
N PHE A 24 -8.94 -3.78 -3.61
CA PHE A 24 -8.76 -3.05 -4.86
C PHE A 24 -9.12 -3.95 -6.04
N MET A 25 -9.52 -3.33 -7.15
CA MET A 25 -9.69 -4.05 -8.40
C MET A 25 -8.35 -4.54 -8.94
N ASP A 26 -8.39 -5.49 -9.87
CA ASP A 26 -7.17 -6.15 -10.33
C ASP A 26 -6.18 -5.21 -11.03
N ASP A 27 -6.71 -4.14 -11.65
CA ASP A 27 -5.99 -3.08 -12.35
C ASP A 27 -5.54 -1.93 -11.44
N GLU A 28 -5.95 -1.94 -10.17
CA GLU A 28 -5.67 -0.88 -9.22
C GLU A 28 -4.52 -1.28 -8.28
N TYR A 29 -3.55 -0.38 -8.14
CA TYR A 29 -2.40 -0.55 -7.27
C TYR A 29 -1.94 0.79 -6.70
N LEU A 30 -1.16 0.71 -5.64
CA LEU A 30 -0.47 1.84 -5.04
C LEU A 30 1.02 1.78 -5.34
N TYR A 31 1.65 2.95 -5.38
CA TYR A 31 3.09 3.08 -5.35
C TYR A 31 3.49 4.30 -4.52
N TYR A 32 4.73 4.27 -4.04
CA TYR A 32 5.30 5.34 -3.25
C TYR A 32 6.31 6.13 -4.08
N LYS A 33 6.16 7.45 -4.10
CA LYS A 33 7.04 8.35 -4.86
C LYS A 33 7.17 9.67 -4.10
N ASN A 34 8.38 10.19 -3.96
CA ASN A 34 8.64 11.52 -3.36
C ASN A 34 7.94 11.76 -2.01
N GLY A 35 7.92 10.75 -1.13
CA GLY A 35 7.32 10.91 0.20
C GLY A 35 5.81 10.68 0.24
N CYS A 36 5.15 10.50 -0.91
CA CYS A 36 3.70 10.49 -1.04
C CYS A 36 3.18 9.19 -1.68
N TRP A 37 1.92 8.92 -1.41
CA TRP A 37 1.18 7.78 -1.91
C TRP A 37 0.42 8.12 -3.18
N PHE A 38 0.47 7.23 -4.16
CA PHE A 38 -0.26 7.41 -5.42
C PHE A 38 -1.00 6.13 -5.79
N THR A 39 -2.20 6.29 -6.32
CA THR A 39 -2.94 5.26 -7.06
C THR A 39 -2.40 5.12 -8.48
N HIS A 40 -2.82 4.07 -9.19
CA HIS A 40 -2.40 3.78 -10.57
C HIS A 40 -2.51 4.99 -11.52
N ASP A 41 -3.52 5.83 -11.34
CA ASP A 41 -3.83 7.01 -12.15
C ASP A 41 -3.12 8.30 -11.68
N ASP A 42 -2.02 8.19 -10.93
CA ASP A 42 -1.25 9.30 -10.37
C ASP A 42 -2.05 10.20 -9.40
N TYR A 43 -3.22 9.75 -8.91
CA TYR A 43 -3.92 10.46 -7.85
C TYR A 43 -3.18 10.30 -6.52
N GLN A 44 -2.77 11.43 -5.94
CA GLN A 44 -2.11 11.44 -4.65
C GLN A 44 -3.11 11.15 -3.53
N LEU A 45 -2.90 10.06 -2.80
CA LEU A 45 -3.69 9.77 -1.62
C LEU A 45 -3.25 10.69 -0.46
N PRO A 46 -4.18 11.32 0.26
CA PRO A 46 -3.84 12.07 1.45
C PRO A 46 -3.32 11.13 2.54
N ASP A 47 -2.31 11.56 3.30
CA ASP A 47 -1.70 10.75 4.36
C ASP A 47 -2.73 10.26 5.39
N VAL A 48 -3.82 11.02 5.59
CA VAL A 48 -4.92 10.67 6.50
C VAL A 48 -5.54 9.30 6.21
N CYS A 49 -5.53 8.85 4.95
CA CYS A 49 -6.01 7.52 4.55
C CYS A 49 -5.22 6.39 5.20
N PHE A 50 -4.01 6.67 5.71
CA PHE A 50 -3.12 5.73 6.37
C PHE A 50 -2.94 6.02 7.87
N LEU A 51 -3.43 7.16 8.38
CA LEU A 51 -3.13 7.66 9.74
C LEU A 51 -4.19 7.33 10.80
N ASN A 52 -5.36 6.76 10.44
CA ASN A 52 -6.40 6.44 11.42
C ASN A 52 -6.37 4.97 11.85
N GLU A 53 -5.72 4.68 12.97
CA GLU A 53 -5.60 3.33 13.57
C GLU A 53 -6.93 2.60 13.81
N LYS A 54 -8.06 3.32 13.98
CA LYS A 54 -9.39 2.69 14.10
C LYS A 54 -9.95 2.19 12.76
N GLU A 55 -9.52 2.77 11.64
CA GLU A 55 -9.85 2.35 10.28
C GLU A 55 -8.77 1.42 9.69
N GLN A 56 -7.56 1.40 10.28
CA GLN A 56 -6.41 0.57 9.86
C GLN A 56 -6.63 -0.94 9.98
N GLY A 57 -7.51 -1.42 10.86
CA GLY A 57 -7.76 -2.86 11.00
C GLY A 57 -8.17 -3.54 9.68
N TRP A 58 -8.78 -2.78 8.76
CA TRP A 58 -9.12 -3.24 7.41
C TRP A 58 -8.01 -3.05 6.37
N TRP A 59 -7.00 -2.23 6.67
CA TRP A 59 -5.89 -1.86 5.78
C TRP A 59 -4.58 -2.58 6.11
N ASP A 60 -4.58 -3.46 7.13
CA ASP A 60 -3.39 -4.19 7.56
C ASP A 60 -3.27 -5.59 6.98
N ASP A 61 -4.34 -6.11 6.36
CA ASP A 61 -4.38 -7.44 5.75
C ASP A 61 -4.36 -7.40 4.21
N GLY A 62 -4.23 -8.55 3.55
CA GLY A 62 -4.48 -8.66 2.11
C GLY A 62 -3.53 -7.92 1.15
N TRP A 63 -2.32 -7.55 1.56
CA TRP A 63 -1.34 -6.90 0.68
C TRP A 63 -0.59 -7.89 -0.22
N SER A 64 -0.41 -7.51 -1.48
CA SER A 64 0.38 -8.26 -2.46
C SER A 64 1.22 -7.32 -3.33
N VAL A 65 2.40 -7.77 -3.75
CA VAL A 65 3.19 -7.07 -4.77
C VAL A 65 2.59 -7.39 -6.13
N VAL A 66 2.46 -6.38 -6.99
CA VAL A 66 2.03 -6.55 -8.39
C VAL A 66 3.28 -6.58 -9.26
N SER A 67 3.37 -7.56 -10.16
CA SER A 67 4.46 -7.75 -11.12
C SER A 67 4.39 -6.79 -12.30
#